data_AF-A0A4P7DZ64-F1
#
_entry.id   AF-A0A4P7DZ64-F1
#
_cell.length_a   1.000
_cell.length_b   1.000
_cell.length_c   1.000
_cell.angle_alpha   90.00
_cell.angle_beta   90.00
_cell.angle_gamma   90.00
#
_symmetry.space_group_name_H-M   'P 1'
#
loop_
_entity.id
_entity.type
_entity.pdbx_description
1 polymer ?
#
loop_
_entity_poly.entity_id
_entity_poly.type
_entity_poly.pdbx_seq_one_letter_code
_entity_poly.pdbx_strand_id
1 'polypeptide(L)'
;MIEIKLIFLLIGSFFMLEQPSLFAPKAVVTVDPIKKTVQIDQIGMISTDMESDVLKNPDYLKIKDKEVKWVAETDAFSNKEVSWSVEGNKLSSSIRMNYTDEHDLWAMGIFYEENKFSIITDQNMKVLKGKSKQEGDHLHFEVNEPFSFEVNMDPKGMEIFEGNGADLRLKENLRGFPLFGKKSNEIREQTFQRAEIINEVFETMDAGPSFSVNRVGNKALVNGDVEAEFDFKDNNILRIKLSKDIPNFLIWGISGKLYRYSFDCAHRVLTLNQLDDPKGLNKKDMVLYFKGIE
;
A
#
# COMPACT_ATOMS: atom_id res chain seq x y z
N MET A 1 -18.78 5.71 -1.92
CA MET A 1 -17.59 6.59 -2.02
C MET A 1 -16.55 5.84 -2.83
N ILE A 2 -15.88 6.48 -3.79
CA ILE A 2 -14.81 5.84 -4.55
C ILE A 2 -13.50 6.08 -3.78
N GLU A 3 -12.74 5.02 -3.51
CA GLU A 3 -11.46 5.07 -2.81
C GLU A 3 -10.35 4.70 -3.80
N ILE A 4 -9.51 5.68 -4.15
CA ILE A 4 -8.32 5.46 -4.99
C ILE A 4 -7.18 5.03 -4.07
N LYS A 5 -6.66 3.82 -4.28
CA LYS A 5 -5.67 3.20 -3.38
C LYS A 5 -4.26 3.15 -3.96
N LEU A 6 -4.15 3.05 -5.28
CA LEU A 6 -2.87 3.08 -5.99
C LEU A 6 -2.64 4.50 -6.53
N ILE A 7 -1.55 5.13 -6.09
CA ILE A 7 -1.23 6.54 -6.37
C ILE A 7 -0.08 6.58 -7.36
N PHE A 8 -0.34 7.06 -8.59
CA PHE A 8 0.64 7.04 -9.69
C PHE A 8 1.97 7.73 -9.38
N LEU A 9 1.98 8.71 -8.48
CA LEU A 9 3.19 9.44 -8.06
C LEU A 9 3.99 8.73 -6.95
N LEU A 10 3.48 7.65 -6.35
CA LEU A 10 4.05 7.03 -5.15
C LEU A 10 4.31 5.53 -5.38
N ILE A 11 5.58 5.13 -5.58
CA ILE A 11 5.93 3.71 -5.80
C ILE A 11 5.46 2.82 -4.65
N GLY A 12 5.59 3.28 -3.41
CA GLY A 12 5.15 2.54 -2.21
C GLY A 12 3.64 2.39 -2.02
N SER A 13 2.81 2.94 -2.91
CA SER A 13 1.39 2.56 -2.98
C SER A 13 1.19 1.17 -3.60
N PHE A 14 2.04 0.78 -4.56
CA PHE A 14 1.99 -0.52 -5.24
C PHE A 14 2.61 -1.67 -4.42
N PHE A 15 3.43 -1.36 -3.42
CA PHE A 15 4.13 -2.33 -2.57
C PHE A 15 3.67 -2.25 -1.12
N MET A 16 3.80 -3.34 -0.37
CA MET A 16 3.44 -3.42 1.05
C MET A 16 4.47 -2.72 1.95
N LEU A 17 4.82 -1.46 1.69
CA LEU A 17 5.68 -0.63 2.54
C LEU A 17 4.85 0.07 3.65
N GLU A 18 5.33 0.07 4.89
CA GLU A 18 4.66 0.72 6.05
C GLU A 18 4.57 2.24 5.90
N GLN A 19 5.66 2.88 5.50
CA GLN A 19 5.73 4.33 5.30
C GLN A 19 6.50 4.63 4.01
N PRO A 20 5.80 4.73 2.86
CA PRO A 20 6.42 5.11 1.59
C PRO A 20 7.23 6.40 1.72
N SER A 21 8.50 6.32 1.30
CA SER A 21 9.52 7.36 1.41
C SER A 21 10.08 7.80 0.05
N LEU A 22 9.73 7.11 -1.03
CA LEU A 22 10.16 7.41 -2.40
C LEU A 22 8.94 7.75 -3.28
N PHE A 23 8.94 8.94 -3.89
CA PHE A 23 7.88 9.40 -4.78
C PHE A 23 8.48 10.00 -6.06
N ALA A 24 7.66 10.24 -7.08
CA ALA A 24 8.02 11.03 -8.26
C ALA A 24 7.14 12.29 -8.35
N PRO A 25 7.68 13.47 -8.70
CA PRO A 25 6.89 14.68 -8.94
C PRO A 25 6.06 14.59 -10.23
N LYS A 26 6.27 13.55 -11.04
CA LYS A 26 5.62 13.31 -12.33
C LYS A 26 5.48 11.81 -12.61
N ALA A 27 4.33 11.40 -13.12
CA ALA A 27 4.11 10.08 -13.70
C ALA A 27 3.42 10.19 -15.07
N VAL A 28 3.70 9.24 -15.96
CA VAL A 28 2.95 9.02 -17.20
C VAL A 28 2.26 7.66 -17.12
N VAL A 29 0.94 7.65 -17.25
CA VAL A 29 0.11 6.45 -17.26
C VAL A 29 -0.30 6.15 -18.69
N THR A 30 -0.04 4.93 -19.15
CA THR A 30 -0.44 4.43 -20.47
C THR A 30 -1.30 3.18 -20.28
N VAL A 31 -2.46 3.15 -20.94
CA VAL A 31 -3.35 1.99 -20.99
C VAL A 31 -3.46 1.52 -22.44
N ASP A 32 -3.29 0.23 -22.67
CA ASP A 32 -3.53 -0.42 -23.96
C ASP A 32 -4.72 -1.39 -23.81
N PRO A 33 -5.96 -0.97 -24.16
CA PRO A 33 -7.14 -1.82 -24.07
C PRO A 33 -7.07 -3.09 -24.93
N ILE A 34 -6.34 -3.02 -26.05
CA ILE A 34 -6.24 -4.12 -27.02
C ILE A 34 -5.31 -5.21 -26.48
N LYS A 35 -4.22 -4.83 -25.80
CA LYS A 35 -3.28 -5.76 -25.16
C LYS A 35 -3.63 -6.09 -23.70
N LYS A 36 -4.61 -5.39 -23.11
CA LYS A 36 -4.97 -5.43 -21.69
C LYS A 36 -3.75 -5.16 -20.76
N THR A 37 -2.98 -4.13 -21.08
CA THR A 37 -1.79 -3.73 -20.30
C THR A 37 -1.88 -2.30 -19.78
N VAL A 38 -1.45 -2.08 -18.54
CA VAL A 38 -1.20 -0.76 -17.96
C VAL A 38 0.30 -0.59 -17.69
N GLN A 39 0.84 0.59 -18.01
CA GLN A 39 2.21 0.99 -17.71
C GLN A 39 2.20 2.35 -17.01
N ILE A 40 2.99 2.50 -15.95
CA ILE A 40 3.12 3.72 -15.14
C ILE A 40 4.60 4.06 -15.05
N ASP A 41 5.00 5.10 -15.76
CA ASP A 41 6.38 5.59 -15.83
C ASP A 41 6.54 6.76 -14.85
N GLN A 42 7.20 6.53 -13.71
CA GLN A 42 7.46 7.49 -12.65
C GLN A 42 8.81 8.17 -12.87
N ILE A 43 8.80 9.49 -13.09
CA ILE A 43 9.92 10.24 -13.67
C ILE A 43 10.57 11.15 -12.63
N GLY A 44 11.89 11.01 -12.44
CA GLY A 44 12.70 11.86 -11.57
C GLY A 44 12.35 11.72 -10.08
N MET A 45 12.50 10.50 -9.56
CA MET A 45 12.12 10.16 -8.19
C MET A 45 12.96 10.92 -7.14
N ILE A 46 12.35 11.16 -5.98
CA ILE A 46 12.89 11.95 -4.86
C ILE A 46 12.62 11.21 -3.55
N SER A 47 13.62 11.16 -2.67
CA SER A 47 13.51 10.61 -1.32
C SER A 47 12.97 11.65 -0.34
N THR A 48 12.05 11.23 0.54
CA THR A 48 11.54 12.00 1.69
C THR A 48 12.20 11.57 3.01
N ASP A 49 13.00 10.50 2.99
CA ASP A 49 13.72 9.98 4.13
C ASP A 49 14.89 10.91 4.53
N MET A 50 15.58 10.58 5.61
CA MET A 50 16.84 11.23 6.02
C MET A 50 17.94 11.06 4.97
N GLU A 51 17.99 9.89 4.31
CA GLU A 51 18.85 9.67 3.15
C GLU A 51 18.22 10.27 1.89
N SER A 52 18.88 11.28 1.33
CA SER A 52 18.46 11.96 0.09
C SER A 52 18.99 11.31 -1.19
N ASP A 53 19.96 10.41 -1.10
CA ASP A 53 20.38 9.59 -2.24
C ASP A 53 19.32 8.52 -2.55
N VAL A 54 18.60 8.71 -3.65
CA VAL A 54 17.54 7.80 -4.12
C VAL A 54 18.04 6.39 -4.45
N LEU A 55 19.34 6.20 -4.69
CA LEU A 55 19.94 4.87 -4.90
C LEU A 55 20.30 4.17 -3.58
N LYS A 56 20.23 4.87 -2.44
CA LYS A 56 20.35 4.33 -1.08
C LYS A 56 19.05 4.36 -0.27
N ASN A 57 18.01 5.02 -0.77
CA ASN A 57 16.68 5.04 -0.15
C ASN A 57 16.17 3.61 0.13
N PRO A 58 15.58 3.32 1.31
CA PRO A 58 15.22 1.97 1.71
C PRO A 58 14.08 1.36 0.88
N ASP A 59 13.15 2.15 0.33
CA ASP A 59 12.08 1.65 -0.54
C ASP A 59 12.66 1.13 -1.85
N TYR A 60 13.57 1.91 -2.47
CA TYR A 60 14.25 1.52 -3.71
C TYR A 60 14.96 0.16 -3.54
N LEU A 61 15.76 0.02 -2.48
CA LEU A 61 16.50 -1.21 -2.19
C LEU A 61 15.54 -2.40 -1.97
N LYS A 62 14.58 -2.28 -1.06
CA LYS A 62 13.60 -3.35 -0.76
C LYS A 62 12.82 -3.81 -2.00
N ILE A 63 12.37 -2.87 -2.84
CA ILE A 63 11.58 -3.20 -4.04
C ILE A 63 12.46 -3.86 -5.11
N LYS A 64 13.65 -3.29 -5.36
CA LYS A 64 14.64 -3.81 -6.32
C LYS A 64 15.09 -5.24 -5.98
N ASP A 65 15.41 -5.47 -4.71
CA ASP A 65 15.93 -6.74 -4.21
C ASP A 65 14.79 -7.71 -3.81
N LYS A 66 13.53 -7.30 -4.02
CA LYS A 66 12.29 -8.07 -3.87
C LYS A 66 11.98 -8.54 -2.44
N GLU A 67 12.41 -7.76 -1.45
CA GLU A 67 12.11 -7.95 -0.03
C GLU A 67 10.67 -7.55 0.34
N VAL A 68 9.99 -6.80 -0.52
CA VAL A 68 8.58 -6.40 -0.37
C VAL A 68 7.68 -6.93 -1.48
N LYS A 69 6.50 -7.41 -1.08
CA LYS A 69 5.40 -7.83 -1.93
C LYS A 69 4.67 -6.63 -2.53
N TRP A 70 3.96 -6.87 -3.63
CA TRP A 70 2.89 -6.01 -4.11
C TRP A 70 1.71 -5.96 -3.11
N VAL A 71 0.90 -4.89 -3.12
CA VAL A 71 -0.33 -4.81 -2.32
C VAL A 71 -1.47 -5.66 -2.91
N ALA A 72 -2.43 -6.07 -2.08
CA ALA A 72 -3.56 -6.91 -2.46
C ALA A 72 -4.47 -6.25 -3.53
N GLU A 73 -4.52 -4.92 -3.56
CA GLU A 73 -5.16 -4.13 -4.62
C GLU A 73 -4.60 -4.39 -6.03
N THR A 74 -3.47 -5.10 -6.15
CA THR A 74 -2.89 -5.52 -7.43
C THR A 74 -3.17 -6.99 -7.77
N ASP A 75 -3.90 -7.78 -6.97
CA ASP A 75 -3.93 -9.24 -7.14
C ASP A 75 -4.74 -9.76 -8.32
N ALA A 76 -5.64 -8.95 -8.89
CA ALA A 76 -6.24 -9.23 -10.20
C ALA A 76 -5.23 -9.11 -11.36
N PHE A 77 -4.11 -8.41 -11.15
CA PHE A 77 -3.12 -8.14 -12.20
C PHE A 77 -2.06 -9.24 -12.31
N SER A 78 -1.79 -9.65 -13.55
CA SER A 78 -0.75 -10.61 -13.92
C SER A 78 0.48 -9.90 -14.50
N ASN A 79 1.58 -10.64 -14.67
CA ASN A 79 2.85 -10.15 -15.24
C ASN A 79 3.40 -8.88 -14.55
N LYS A 80 3.16 -8.74 -13.24
CA LYS A 80 3.54 -7.56 -12.44
C LYS A 80 5.06 -7.39 -12.39
N GLU A 81 5.58 -6.37 -13.07
CA GLU A 81 6.99 -6.00 -13.09
C GLU A 81 7.23 -4.53 -12.72
N VAL A 82 8.38 -4.29 -12.11
CA VAL A 82 8.94 -2.94 -11.93
C VAL A 82 10.37 -2.97 -12.47
N SER A 83 10.70 -1.98 -13.30
CA SER A 83 12.03 -1.77 -13.86
C SER A 83 12.51 -0.36 -13.51
N TRP A 84 13.83 -0.16 -13.50
CA TRP A 84 14.45 1.08 -13.04
C TRP A 84 15.37 1.65 -14.13
N SER A 85 15.28 2.96 -14.37
CA SER A 85 16.27 3.73 -15.11
C SER A 85 17.08 4.59 -14.13
N VAL A 86 18.38 4.69 -14.37
CA VAL A 86 19.31 5.51 -13.56
C VAL A 86 20.16 6.37 -14.50
N GLU A 87 19.90 7.68 -14.49
CA GLU A 87 20.62 8.66 -15.31
C GLU A 87 21.38 9.63 -14.38
N GLY A 88 22.65 9.32 -14.13
CA GLY A 88 23.43 10.02 -13.10
C GLY A 88 22.82 9.79 -11.72
N ASN A 89 22.41 10.87 -11.04
CA ASN A 89 21.74 10.80 -9.73
C ASN A 89 20.20 10.73 -9.83
N LYS A 90 19.63 10.61 -11.04
CA LYS A 90 18.17 10.48 -11.23
C LYS A 90 17.77 9.02 -11.25
N LEU A 91 16.91 8.63 -10.32
CA LEU A 91 16.15 7.39 -10.39
C LEU A 91 14.82 7.63 -11.09
N SER A 92 14.33 6.65 -11.85
CA SER A 92 12.97 6.61 -12.41
C SER A 92 12.54 5.16 -12.50
N SER A 93 11.23 4.88 -12.37
CA SER A 93 10.70 3.52 -12.47
C SER A 93 9.66 3.38 -13.57
N SER A 94 9.59 2.21 -14.21
CA SER A 94 8.47 1.81 -15.05
C SER A 94 7.81 0.59 -14.44
N ILE A 95 6.57 0.76 -13.99
CA ILE A 95 5.71 -0.30 -13.47
C ILE A 95 4.87 -0.80 -14.64
N ARG A 96 4.84 -2.11 -14.91
CA ARG A 96 3.96 -2.70 -15.93
C ARG A 96 3.18 -3.87 -15.35
N MET A 97 1.90 -3.93 -15.72
CA MET A 97 0.96 -4.96 -15.29
C MET A 97 -0.04 -5.29 -16.41
N ASN A 98 -0.48 -6.54 -16.46
CA ASN A 98 -1.56 -6.99 -17.33
C ASN A 98 -2.84 -7.15 -16.49
N TYR A 99 -3.96 -6.59 -16.96
CA TYR A 99 -5.29 -6.80 -16.38
C TYR A 99 -6.08 -7.82 -17.21
N THR A 100 -7.23 -8.27 -16.71
CA THR A 100 -8.14 -9.14 -17.47
C THR A 100 -9.47 -8.44 -17.70
N ASP A 101 -10.04 -7.90 -16.64
CA ASP A 101 -11.26 -7.10 -16.64
C ASP A 101 -10.90 -5.61 -16.61
N GLU A 102 -11.59 -4.77 -17.38
CA GLU A 102 -11.43 -3.33 -17.34
C GLU A 102 -11.71 -2.74 -15.95
N HIS A 103 -12.52 -3.42 -15.11
CA HIS A 103 -12.78 -3.01 -13.73
C HIS A 103 -11.57 -3.22 -12.79
N ASP A 104 -10.59 -4.07 -13.15
CA ASP A 104 -9.36 -4.26 -12.37
C ASP A 104 -8.63 -2.91 -12.15
N LEU A 105 -8.73 -2.00 -13.13
CA LEU A 105 -8.09 -0.68 -13.13
C LEU A 105 -8.70 0.33 -12.14
N TRP A 106 -9.89 0.05 -11.57
CA TRP A 106 -10.57 0.96 -10.64
C TRP A 106 -9.74 1.25 -9.38
N ALA A 107 -8.89 0.31 -8.94
CA ALA A 107 -7.97 0.49 -7.82
C ALA A 107 -6.96 1.66 -8.02
N MET A 108 -6.73 2.06 -9.27
CA MET A 108 -5.88 3.18 -9.69
C MET A 108 -6.67 4.47 -10.01
N GLY A 109 -7.99 4.48 -9.81
CA GLY A 109 -8.84 5.60 -10.24
C GLY A 109 -9.05 5.70 -11.75
N ILE A 110 -8.84 4.59 -12.49
CA ILE A 110 -9.19 4.47 -13.91
C ILE A 110 -10.45 3.62 -13.98
N PHE A 111 -11.58 4.28 -14.22
CA PHE A 111 -12.91 3.68 -14.26
C PHE A 111 -13.23 3.16 -15.66
N TYR A 112 -14.22 2.28 -15.73
CA TYR A 112 -14.73 1.74 -16.99
C TYR A 112 -16.25 1.59 -16.89
N GLU A 113 -16.97 2.38 -17.66
CA GLU A 113 -18.44 2.42 -17.70
C GLU A 113 -18.89 2.75 -19.13
N GLU A 114 -20.09 2.30 -19.52
CA GLU A 114 -20.69 2.54 -20.86
C GLU A 114 -19.75 2.25 -22.06
N ASN A 115 -18.86 1.26 -21.93
CA ASN A 115 -17.84 0.92 -22.95
C ASN A 115 -16.91 2.11 -23.26
N LYS A 116 -16.48 2.83 -22.22
CA LYS A 116 -15.42 3.86 -22.22
C LYS A 116 -14.59 3.74 -20.95
N PHE A 117 -13.31 4.10 -21.03
CA PHE A 117 -12.54 4.39 -19.81
C PHE A 117 -12.82 5.82 -19.35
N SER A 118 -12.70 6.11 -18.05
CA SER A 118 -12.62 7.48 -17.55
C SER A 118 -11.66 7.63 -16.38
N ILE A 119 -11.15 8.84 -16.19
CA ILE A 119 -10.37 9.26 -15.01
C ILE A 119 -10.92 10.58 -14.49
N ILE A 120 -10.84 10.80 -13.17
CA ILE A 120 -11.20 12.10 -12.58
C ILE A 120 -10.13 13.13 -12.96
N THR A 121 -10.55 14.32 -13.41
CA THR A 121 -9.65 15.38 -13.87
C THR A 121 -9.06 16.20 -12.72
N ASP A 122 -7.75 16.10 -12.54
CA ASP A 122 -6.94 17.07 -11.78
C ASP A 122 -6.49 18.22 -12.71
N GLN A 123 -6.32 19.44 -12.18
CA GLN A 123 -5.76 20.58 -12.92
C GLN A 123 -4.30 20.34 -13.35
N ASN A 124 -3.59 19.46 -12.63
CA ASN A 124 -2.20 19.09 -12.85
C ASN A 124 -2.02 17.92 -13.86
N MET A 125 -3.12 17.46 -14.45
CA MET A 125 -3.16 16.36 -15.41
C MET A 125 -3.14 16.85 -16.87
N LYS A 126 -2.50 16.09 -17.76
CA LYS A 126 -2.42 16.41 -19.19
C LYS A 126 -2.55 15.17 -20.07
N VAL A 127 -3.40 15.23 -21.09
CA VAL A 127 -3.49 14.16 -22.11
C VAL A 127 -2.24 14.15 -22.99
N LEU A 128 -1.67 12.97 -23.22
CA LEU A 128 -0.55 12.75 -24.14
C LEU A 128 -0.98 11.98 -25.40
N LYS A 129 -1.92 11.04 -25.30
CA LYS A 129 -2.37 10.20 -26.42
C LYS A 129 -3.80 9.68 -26.24
N GLY A 130 -4.48 9.44 -27.36
CA GLY A 130 -5.81 8.84 -27.46
C GLY A 130 -6.90 9.88 -27.70
N LYS A 131 -8.00 9.49 -28.35
CA LYS A 131 -9.21 10.34 -28.38
C LYS A 131 -9.79 10.42 -26.97
N SER A 132 -10.02 11.64 -26.50
CA SER A 132 -10.57 11.90 -25.18
C SER A 132 -11.60 13.02 -25.20
N LYS A 133 -12.60 12.95 -24.32
CA LYS A 133 -13.62 14.00 -24.12
C LYS A 133 -13.83 14.22 -22.63
N GLN A 134 -13.81 15.48 -22.20
CA GLN A 134 -14.15 15.84 -20.81
C GLN A 134 -15.66 16.02 -20.66
N GLU A 135 -16.24 15.42 -19.64
CA GLU A 135 -17.65 15.52 -19.26
C GLU A 135 -17.73 15.74 -17.74
N GLY A 136 -17.92 17.00 -17.34
CA GLY A 136 -17.78 17.42 -15.93
C GLY A 136 -16.35 17.21 -15.41
N ASP A 137 -16.25 16.57 -14.25
CA ASP A 137 -14.98 16.28 -13.56
C ASP A 137 -14.32 14.97 -14.05
N HIS A 138 -14.84 14.37 -15.13
CA HIS A 138 -14.30 13.14 -15.73
C HIS A 138 -13.75 13.39 -17.14
N LEU A 139 -12.61 12.77 -17.45
CA LEU A 139 -12.06 12.66 -18.79
C LEU A 139 -12.24 11.25 -19.30
N HIS A 140 -13.03 11.08 -20.36
CA HIS A 140 -13.32 9.79 -20.98
C HIS A 140 -12.37 9.49 -22.14
N PHE A 141 -12.05 8.22 -22.36
CA PHE A 141 -11.23 7.70 -23.46
C PHE A 141 -11.92 6.54 -24.18
N GLU A 142 -11.67 6.45 -25.49
CA GLU A 142 -12.18 5.38 -26.36
C GLU A 142 -11.47 4.04 -26.12
N VAL A 143 -12.23 2.93 -26.19
CA VAL A 143 -11.73 1.57 -25.86
C VAL A 143 -10.93 0.88 -26.98
N ASN A 144 -10.83 1.52 -28.15
CA ASN A 144 -10.29 0.90 -29.37
C ASN A 144 -8.89 1.41 -29.77
N GLU A 145 -8.25 2.22 -28.93
CA GLU A 145 -6.85 2.63 -29.11
C GLU A 145 -6.12 2.81 -27.77
N PRO A 146 -4.78 2.61 -27.70
CA PRO A 146 -4.04 2.85 -26.47
C PRO A 146 -3.95 4.35 -26.17
N PHE A 147 -4.40 4.77 -24.98
CA PHE A 147 -4.39 6.15 -24.51
C PHE A 147 -3.32 6.36 -23.43
N SER A 148 -2.90 7.61 -23.24
CA SER A 148 -2.00 7.96 -22.14
C SER A 148 -2.18 9.39 -21.66
N PHE A 149 -1.94 9.57 -20.35
CA PHE A 149 -2.03 10.83 -19.66
C PHE A 149 -0.85 10.99 -18.69
N GLU A 150 -0.53 12.25 -18.43
CA GLU A 150 0.52 12.70 -17.52
C GLU A 150 -0.13 13.25 -16.25
N VAL A 151 0.37 12.85 -15.09
CA VAL A 151 0.01 13.41 -13.79
C VAL A 151 1.24 14.08 -13.22
N ASN A 152 1.13 15.35 -12.83
CA ASN A 152 2.17 16.08 -12.14
C ASN A 152 1.73 16.36 -10.69
N MET A 153 2.70 16.54 -9.78
CA MET A 153 2.42 16.99 -8.41
C MET A 153 1.93 18.44 -8.40
N ASP A 154 0.92 18.72 -7.57
CA ASP A 154 0.34 20.06 -7.45
C ASP A 154 1.38 21.13 -7.04
N PRO A 155 1.35 22.35 -7.61
CA PRO A 155 2.27 23.44 -7.28
C PRO A 155 2.41 23.77 -5.79
N LYS A 156 1.36 23.63 -4.97
CA LYS A 156 1.45 23.79 -3.50
C LYS A 156 2.11 22.57 -2.86
N GLY A 157 1.84 21.38 -3.39
CA GLY A 157 2.59 20.17 -3.05
C GLY A 157 4.09 20.32 -3.37
N MET A 158 4.44 21.07 -4.41
CA MET A 158 5.83 21.36 -4.77
C MET A 158 6.52 22.36 -3.81
N GLU A 159 5.77 23.14 -3.01
CA GLU A 159 6.34 24.11 -2.06
C GLU A 159 7.14 23.47 -0.91
N ILE A 160 6.99 22.17 -0.64
CA ILE A 160 7.78 21.47 0.39
C ILE A 160 9.18 21.07 -0.09
N PHE A 161 9.48 21.23 -1.38
CA PHE A 161 10.76 20.89 -1.99
C PHE A 161 11.63 22.12 -2.24
N GLU A 162 12.92 21.88 -2.48
CA GLU A 162 13.94 22.87 -2.82
C GLU A 162 14.82 22.36 -3.97
N GLY A 163 15.53 23.27 -4.64
CA GLY A 163 16.26 22.95 -5.88
C GLY A 163 15.35 23.04 -7.12
N ASN A 164 15.85 22.57 -8.27
CA ASN A 164 15.09 22.53 -9.52
C ASN A 164 15.54 21.36 -10.41
N GLY A 165 14.65 20.91 -11.30
CA GLY A 165 14.97 19.93 -12.35
C GLY A 165 15.57 18.62 -11.83
N ALA A 166 16.90 18.51 -11.88
CA ALA A 166 17.65 17.33 -11.44
C ALA A 166 17.99 17.34 -9.94
N ASP A 167 18.05 18.52 -9.32
CA ASP A 167 18.47 18.73 -7.92
C ASP A 167 17.29 18.94 -6.96
N LEU A 168 16.07 18.69 -7.44
CA LEU A 168 14.83 18.83 -6.67
C LEU A 168 14.81 17.80 -5.54
N ARG A 169 14.70 18.27 -4.29
CA ARG A 169 14.82 17.44 -3.07
C ARG A 169 13.93 17.98 -1.95
N LEU A 170 13.57 17.13 -0.98
CA LEU A 170 12.77 17.58 0.16
C LEU A 170 13.56 18.57 1.02
N LYS A 171 12.91 19.68 1.41
CA LYS A 171 13.51 20.71 2.27
C LYS A 171 14.08 20.08 3.52
N GLU A 172 15.27 20.52 3.94
CA GLU A 172 16.04 19.87 5.00
C GLU A 172 15.24 19.74 6.31
N ASN A 173 14.46 20.77 6.67
CA ASN A 173 13.60 20.78 7.86
C ASN A 173 12.36 19.86 7.78
N LEU A 174 12.13 19.18 6.65
CA LEU A 174 11.02 18.24 6.41
C LEU A 174 11.50 16.81 6.14
N ARG A 175 12.81 16.55 6.11
CA ARG A 175 13.35 15.19 5.92
C ARG A 175 12.97 14.28 7.08
N GLY A 176 12.66 13.01 6.77
CA GLY A 176 12.19 12.03 7.75
C GLY A 176 10.75 12.24 8.22
N PHE A 177 10.08 13.33 7.85
CA PHE A 177 8.64 13.48 8.09
C PHE A 177 7.85 12.64 7.06
N PRO A 178 6.81 11.90 7.47
CA PRO A 178 5.95 11.19 6.53
C PRO A 178 5.15 12.20 5.68
N LEU A 179 5.30 12.16 4.35
CA LEU A 179 4.37 12.83 3.45
C LEU A 179 3.04 12.07 3.32
N PHE A 180 3.06 10.76 3.63
CA PHE A 180 1.92 9.86 3.57
C PHE A 180 1.67 9.22 4.93
N GLY A 181 0.41 8.88 5.21
CA GLY A 181 0.04 8.13 6.40
C GLY A 181 0.73 6.76 6.43
N LYS A 182 1.12 6.31 7.62
CA LYS A 182 1.61 4.95 7.83
C LYS A 182 0.49 3.93 7.58
N LYS A 183 0.78 2.76 7.04
CA LYS A 183 -0.22 1.67 6.92
C LYS A 183 -0.68 1.19 8.31
N SER A 184 0.17 1.30 9.33
CA SER A 184 -0.25 1.14 10.73
C SER A 184 -1.35 2.09 11.19
N ASN A 185 -1.63 3.20 10.48
CA ASN A 185 -2.76 4.06 10.82
C ASN A 185 -4.12 3.39 10.59
N GLU A 186 -4.23 2.39 9.69
CA GLU A 186 -5.46 1.62 9.52
C GLU A 186 -5.81 0.79 10.77
N ILE A 187 -4.79 0.30 11.49
CA ILE A 187 -4.96 -0.54 12.68
C ILE A 187 -4.83 0.23 14.00
N ARG A 188 -4.49 1.53 13.96
CA ARG A 188 -4.53 2.39 15.16
C ARG A 188 -5.98 2.57 15.59
N GLU A 189 -6.20 2.63 16.89
CA GLU A 189 -7.52 2.78 17.53
C GLU A 189 -8.45 1.56 17.36
N GLN A 190 -8.04 0.53 16.60
CA GLN A 190 -8.74 -0.75 16.52
C GLN A 190 -8.46 -1.64 17.75
N THR A 191 -9.48 -2.42 18.11
CA THR A 191 -9.43 -3.49 19.13
C THR A 191 -9.31 -4.86 18.43
N PHE A 192 -9.17 -5.95 19.18
CA PHE A 192 -8.90 -7.30 18.70
C PHE A 192 -9.30 -8.34 19.82
N GLN A 193 -9.95 -9.57 19.82
CA GLN A 193 -10.96 -10.48 19.12
C GLN A 193 -10.78 -11.62 18.01
N ARG A 194 -10.31 -12.88 18.27
CA ARG A 194 -10.12 -14.03 17.29
C ARG A 194 -11.40 -14.68 16.73
N ALA A 195 -11.24 -15.39 15.60
CA ALA A 195 -12.22 -16.31 15.02
C ALA A 195 -11.71 -17.76 14.82
N GLU A 196 -12.65 -18.73 14.76
CA GLU A 196 -12.43 -20.09 14.25
C GLU A 196 -13.14 -20.32 12.91
N ILE A 197 -12.68 -21.30 12.13
CA ILE A 197 -13.29 -21.68 10.84
C ILE A 197 -14.31 -22.79 11.07
N ILE A 198 -15.51 -22.40 11.50
CA ILE A 198 -16.65 -23.30 11.74
C ILE A 198 -17.47 -23.35 10.46
N ASN A 199 -17.61 -24.54 9.85
CA ASN A 199 -18.36 -24.74 8.61
C ASN A 199 -17.98 -23.78 7.45
N GLU A 200 -16.69 -23.45 7.32
CA GLU A 200 -16.14 -22.48 6.33
C GLU A 200 -16.54 -21.01 6.57
N VAL A 201 -17.20 -20.71 7.68
CA VAL A 201 -17.49 -19.36 8.19
C VAL A 201 -16.51 -19.01 9.31
N PHE A 202 -16.14 -17.72 9.41
CA PHE A 202 -15.32 -17.22 10.51
C PHE A 202 -16.20 -16.73 11.67
N GLU A 203 -16.37 -17.60 12.66
CA GLU A 203 -17.12 -17.33 13.89
C GLU A 203 -16.18 -16.79 14.98
N THR A 204 -16.53 -15.64 15.55
CA THR A 204 -15.89 -15.09 16.76
C THR A 204 -16.38 -15.86 17.98
N MET A 205 -15.48 -16.18 18.92
CA MET A 205 -15.83 -16.89 20.16
C MET A 205 -15.88 -15.90 21.34
N ASP A 206 -16.87 -15.98 22.22
CA ASP A 206 -16.91 -15.07 23.39
C ASP A 206 -15.78 -15.34 24.42
N ALA A 207 -15.18 -16.53 24.35
CA ALA A 207 -14.13 -16.98 25.26
C ALA A 207 -12.72 -16.82 24.65
N GLY A 208 -12.12 -15.65 24.85
CA GLY A 208 -10.72 -15.44 24.49
C GLY A 208 -10.11 -14.10 24.91
N PRO A 209 -8.78 -13.97 24.76
CA PRO A 209 -8.02 -12.74 25.02
C PRO A 209 -8.35 -11.59 24.04
N SER A 210 -7.61 -10.48 24.15
CA SER A 210 -7.79 -9.29 23.31
C SER A 210 -6.49 -8.49 23.11
N PHE A 211 -6.51 -7.53 22.18
CA PHE A 211 -5.45 -6.56 21.95
C PHE A 211 -6.07 -5.24 21.48
N SER A 212 -5.54 -4.07 21.84
CA SER A 212 -6.01 -2.78 21.31
C SER A 212 -4.87 -1.80 21.10
N VAL A 213 -4.89 -1.10 19.97
CA VAL A 213 -3.78 -0.29 19.47
C VAL A 213 -3.99 1.17 19.82
N ASN A 214 -3.15 1.75 20.68
CA ASN A 214 -3.25 3.16 21.00
C ASN A 214 -2.62 4.01 19.87
N ARG A 215 -3.30 5.11 19.51
CA ARG A 215 -2.80 6.14 18.58
C ARG A 215 -1.42 6.65 18.96
N VAL A 216 -1.18 6.83 20.26
CA VAL A 216 -0.02 7.52 20.85
C VAL A 216 1.10 6.53 21.21
N GLY A 217 2.33 6.85 20.76
CA GLY A 217 3.55 6.22 21.25
C GLY A 217 3.82 4.78 20.80
N ASN A 218 3.11 4.28 19.77
CA ASN A 218 3.22 2.88 19.31
C ASN A 218 3.03 1.84 20.43
N LYS A 219 2.16 2.15 21.40
CA LYS A 219 1.74 1.23 22.46
C LYS A 219 0.45 0.50 22.11
N ALA A 220 0.32 -0.71 22.63
CA ALA A 220 -0.93 -1.46 22.61
C ALA A 220 -1.15 -2.19 23.94
N LEU A 221 -2.41 -2.50 24.25
CA LEU A 221 -2.81 -3.23 25.46
C LEU A 221 -3.26 -4.64 25.08
N VAL A 222 -2.58 -5.66 25.60
CA VAL A 222 -3.02 -7.07 25.53
C VAL A 222 -3.91 -7.37 26.73
N ASN A 223 -5.10 -7.91 26.48
CA ASN A 223 -6.14 -8.23 27.47
C ASN A 223 -6.59 -7.04 28.34
N GLY A 224 -6.35 -5.80 27.89
CA GLY A 224 -6.54 -4.57 28.68
C GLY A 224 -5.41 -4.29 29.69
N ASP A 225 -4.75 -5.32 30.22
CA ASP A 225 -3.84 -5.21 31.37
C ASP A 225 -2.35 -5.07 31.01
N VAL A 226 -1.89 -5.59 29.87
CA VAL A 226 -0.46 -5.70 29.54
C VAL A 226 -0.06 -4.74 28.43
N GLU A 227 0.71 -3.70 28.76
CA GLU A 227 1.37 -2.86 27.75
C GLU A 227 2.39 -3.67 26.93
N ALA A 228 2.30 -3.53 25.61
CA ALA A 228 3.26 -4.00 24.63
C ALA A 228 3.65 -2.87 23.67
N GLU A 229 4.88 -2.90 23.16
CA GLU A 229 5.30 -2.07 22.02
C GLU A 229 4.83 -2.75 20.73
N PHE A 230 4.34 -1.99 19.75
CA PHE A 230 4.05 -2.54 18.41
C PHE A 230 4.80 -1.83 17.28
N ASP A 231 5.12 -2.60 16.26
CA ASP A 231 5.85 -2.21 15.07
C ASP A 231 5.16 -2.85 13.86
N PHE A 232 4.71 -2.05 12.89
CA PHE A 232 4.12 -2.58 11.66
C PHE A 232 5.19 -2.58 10.59
N LYS A 233 5.60 -3.78 10.18
CA LYS A 233 6.61 -3.96 9.15
C LYS A 233 5.98 -4.09 7.78
N ASP A 234 6.82 -3.78 6.80
CA ASP A 234 6.56 -4.05 5.40
C ASP A 234 6.12 -5.52 5.21
N ASN A 235 5.27 -5.76 4.21
CA ASN A 235 4.50 -6.99 3.97
C ASN A 235 3.26 -7.21 4.88
N ASN A 236 2.67 -6.13 5.40
CA ASN A 236 1.51 -6.14 6.30
C ASN A 236 1.74 -6.99 7.56
N ILE A 237 2.94 -6.88 8.15
CA ILE A 237 3.39 -7.70 9.28
C ILE A 237 3.36 -6.88 10.57
N LEU A 238 2.29 -7.01 11.35
CA LEU A 238 2.20 -6.41 12.68
C LEU A 238 3.02 -7.24 13.68
N ARG A 239 4.07 -6.65 14.23
CA ARG A 239 4.87 -7.21 15.34
C ARG A 239 4.48 -6.56 16.66
N ILE A 240 4.37 -7.37 17.70
CA ILE A 240 4.00 -6.94 19.06
C ILE A 240 5.04 -7.54 20.01
N LYS A 241 5.77 -6.66 20.70
CA LYS A 241 6.90 -6.98 21.59
C LYS A 241 6.44 -6.83 23.04
N LEU A 242 6.50 -7.93 23.78
CA LEU A 242 5.84 -8.05 25.08
C LEU A 242 6.78 -7.61 26.22
N SER A 243 6.28 -6.79 27.14
CA SER A 243 7.07 -6.19 28.22
C SER A 243 7.50 -7.16 29.33
N LYS A 244 6.86 -8.33 29.44
CA LYS A 244 7.10 -9.39 30.42
C LYS A 244 6.89 -10.76 29.78
N ASP A 245 7.27 -11.83 30.48
CA ASP A 245 6.76 -13.17 30.14
C ASP A 245 5.25 -13.18 30.34
N ILE A 246 4.52 -13.32 29.24
CA ILE A 246 3.10 -13.62 29.25
C ILE A 246 2.98 -15.15 29.33
N PRO A 247 2.17 -15.72 30.24
CA PRO A 247 1.82 -17.14 30.21
C PRO A 247 1.27 -17.56 28.85
N ASN A 248 1.17 -18.87 28.58
CA ASN A 248 0.61 -19.40 27.32
C ASN A 248 -0.91 -19.14 27.18
N PHE A 249 -1.29 -17.88 27.05
CA PHE A 249 -2.57 -17.44 26.53
C PHE A 249 -2.38 -16.68 25.22
N LEU A 250 -3.45 -16.69 24.44
CA LEU A 250 -3.43 -16.22 23.06
C LEU A 250 -3.46 -14.69 23.02
N ILE A 251 -3.39 -14.14 21.82
CA ILE A 251 -3.82 -12.77 21.50
C ILE A 251 -4.79 -12.92 20.31
N TRP A 252 -5.64 -11.92 20.05
CA TRP A 252 -6.92 -12.06 19.35
C TRP A 252 -7.23 -10.74 18.61
N GLY A 253 -7.67 -10.68 17.31
CA GLY A 253 -8.75 -9.83 16.65
C GLY A 253 -8.71 -8.76 15.51
N ILE A 254 -9.36 -7.57 15.67
CA ILE A 254 -10.59 -7.09 14.98
C ILE A 254 -10.37 -5.95 13.96
N SER A 255 -10.05 -6.33 12.71
CA SER A 255 -10.46 -5.61 11.48
C SER A 255 -11.01 -6.60 10.43
N GLY A 256 -11.71 -6.15 9.38
CA GLY A 256 -12.29 -7.03 8.35
C GLY A 256 -11.26 -7.92 7.60
N LYS A 257 -9.97 -7.64 7.78
CA LYS A 257 -8.82 -8.41 7.28
C LYS A 257 -8.51 -9.58 8.23
N LEU A 258 -8.21 -10.75 7.68
CA LEU A 258 -7.81 -11.91 8.47
C LEU A 258 -6.29 -11.92 8.73
N TYR A 259 -5.84 -12.36 9.91
CA TYR A 259 -4.41 -12.51 10.21
C TYR A 259 -4.03 -13.92 10.68
N ARG A 260 -2.86 -14.40 10.21
CA ARG A 260 -2.15 -15.60 10.68
C ARG A 260 -1.04 -15.20 11.64
N TYR A 261 -1.07 -15.76 12.85
CA TYR A 261 -0.04 -15.51 13.86
C TYR A 261 1.17 -16.45 13.81
N SER A 262 2.28 -15.98 14.35
CA SER A 262 3.39 -16.80 14.89
C SER A 262 3.98 -16.10 16.13
N PHE A 263 4.55 -16.87 17.05
CA PHE A 263 5.15 -16.33 18.29
C PHE A 263 6.58 -16.81 18.47
N ASP A 264 7.50 -15.86 18.68
CA ASP A 264 8.88 -16.10 19.05
C ASP A 264 9.03 -15.98 20.57
N CYS A 265 9.09 -17.13 21.25
CA CYS A 265 9.25 -17.21 22.70
C CYS A 265 10.60 -16.65 23.19
N ALA A 266 11.67 -16.74 22.39
CA ALA A 266 13.02 -16.33 22.79
C ALA A 266 13.18 -14.80 22.78
N HIS A 267 12.52 -14.13 21.83
CA HIS A 267 12.54 -12.67 21.69
C HIS A 267 11.27 -11.98 22.22
N ARG A 268 10.27 -12.75 22.68
CA ARG A 268 8.93 -12.31 23.11
C ARG A 268 8.21 -11.45 22.06
N VAL A 269 8.23 -11.91 20.80
CA VAL A 269 7.60 -11.23 19.67
C VAL A 269 6.44 -12.05 19.12
N LEU A 270 5.23 -11.53 19.25
CA LEU A 270 4.09 -11.96 18.42
C LEU A 270 4.20 -11.29 17.05
N THR A 271 4.00 -12.07 15.99
CA THR A 271 3.97 -11.61 14.60
C THR A 271 2.63 -11.99 13.98
N LEU A 272 1.88 -11.02 13.48
CA LEU A 272 0.60 -11.18 12.79
C LEU A 272 0.81 -10.80 11.32
N ASN A 273 0.56 -11.76 10.43
CA ASN A 273 0.68 -11.61 8.98
C ASN A 273 -0.72 -11.55 8.40
N GLN A 274 -1.03 -10.53 7.59
CA GLN A 274 -2.32 -10.47 6.89
C GLN A 274 -2.51 -11.67 5.95
N LEU A 275 -3.76 -12.11 5.79
CA LEU A 275 -4.21 -13.15 4.88
C LEU A 275 -5.16 -12.52 3.86
N ASP A 276 -4.74 -12.51 2.60
CA ASP A 276 -5.46 -11.80 1.54
C ASP A 276 -6.53 -12.66 0.83
N ASP A 277 -6.42 -14.00 0.88
CA ASP A 277 -7.52 -14.94 0.56
C ASP A 277 -7.71 -15.99 1.67
N PRO A 278 -8.90 -16.07 2.32
CA PRO A 278 -9.20 -17.11 3.30
C PRO A 278 -9.60 -18.47 2.70
N LYS A 279 -9.94 -18.56 1.41
CA LYS A 279 -10.58 -19.77 0.84
C LYS A 279 -9.64 -20.96 0.70
N GLY A 280 -8.33 -20.74 0.74
CA GLY A 280 -7.29 -21.78 0.69
C GLY A 280 -6.88 -22.39 2.04
N LEU A 281 -7.53 -22.03 3.15
CA LEU A 281 -7.06 -22.39 4.50
C LEU A 281 -7.44 -23.83 4.91
N ASN A 282 -6.42 -24.64 5.21
CA ASN A 282 -6.59 -26.05 5.59
C ASN A 282 -6.94 -26.20 7.08
N LYS A 283 -8.06 -26.86 7.39
CA LYS A 283 -8.59 -27.11 8.76
C LYS A 283 -7.68 -27.96 9.67
N LYS A 284 -6.46 -28.32 9.23
CA LYS A 284 -5.50 -29.18 9.96
C LYS A 284 -4.29 -28.45 10.52
N ASP A 285 -4.03 -27.22 10.10
CA ASP A 285 -2.91 -26.44 10.63
C ASP A 285 -3.29 -25.89 12.02
N MET A 286 -2.43 -26.05 13.03
CA MET A 286 -2.62 -25.45 14.36
C MET A 286 -2.34 -23.94 14.33
N VAL A 287 -3.24 -23.21 13.66
CA VAL A 287 -3.15 -21.77 13.38
C VAL A 287 -4.41 -21.08 13.89
N LEU A 288 -4.22 -19.92 14.52
CA LEU A 288 -5.29 -19.07 15.04
C LEU A 288 -5.53 -17.90 14.09
N TYR A 289 -6.80 -17.54 13.91
CA TYR A 289 -7.25 -16.51 12.98
C TYR A 289 -7.89 -15.33 13.73
N PHE A 290 -7.71 -14.13 13.18
CA PHE A 290 -8.02 -12.84 13.82
C PHE A 290 -8.90 -12.04 12.81
N LYS A 291 -10.11 -11.58 13.17
CA LYS A 291 -11.20 -11.01 12.31
C LYS A 291 -11.89 -9.84 13.04
N GLY A 292 -12.55 -8.90 12.33
CA GLY A 292 -13.20 -7.60 12.70
C GLY A 292 -14.60 -7.48 13.37
N ILE A 293 -14.78 -6.41 14.18
CA ILE A 293 -15.94 -5.86 14.93
C ILE A 293 -15.66 -4.35 15.19
N GLU A 294 -16.70 -3.51 15.35
CA GLU A 294 -16.66 -2.08 15.74
C GLU A 294 -17.07 -1.87 17.22
#